data_AF-A0A9W5YCZ6-F1
#
_entry.id   AF-A0A9W5YCZ6-F1
#
_cell.length_a   1.000
_cell.length_b   1.000
_cell.length_c   1.000
_cell.angle_alpha   90.00
_cell.angle_beta   90.00
_cell.angle_gamma   90.00
#
_symmetry.space_group_name_H-M   'P 1'
#
loop_
_entity.id
_entity.type
_entity.pdbx_description
1 polymer ?
#
loop_
_entity_poly.entity_id
_entity_poly.type
_entity_poly.pdbx_seq_one_letter_code
_entity_poly.pdbx_strand_id
1 'polypeptide(L)' 'MAGKDHHLKFIQLPLNKAMNNAEVDKTQQVQGKWMSSLDAAKELNLKVMTNISLAQGKAFDKYSPEET' A
#
# COMPACT_ATOMS: atom_id res chain seq x y z
N MET A 1 24.03 0.90 -7.83
CA MET A 1 23.29 -0.38 -7.81
C MET A 1 23.32 -0.92 -6.39
N ALA A 2 22.25 -1.58 -5.95
CA ALA A 2 22.07 -1.93 -4.55
C ALA A 2 22.86 -3.23 -4.23
N GLY A 3 23.89 -3.14 -3.38
CA GLY A 3 24.84 -4.22 -3.06
C GLY A 3 24.23 -5.39 -2.25
N LYS A 4 25.06 -6.41 -1.96
CA LYS A 4 24.65 -7.67 -1.30
C LYS A 4 23.97 -7.49 0.07
N ASP A 5 24.26 -6.41 0.78
CA ASP A 5 23.69 -6.08 2.11
C ASP A 5 22.95 -4.74 2.13
N HIS A 6 22.33 -4.33 1.02
CA HIS A 6 21.79 -2.97 0.93
C HIS A 6 20.45 -2.76 1.70
N HIS A 7 19.83 -3.83 2.21
CA HIS A 7 18.59 -3.82 3.02
C HIS A 7 17.36 -3.04 2.45
N LEU A 8 17.38 -2.56 1.20
CA LEU A 8 16.24 -1.87 0.57
C LEU A 8 15.23 -2.93 0.13
N LYS A 9 14.38 -3.31 1.08
CA LYS A 9 13.22 -4.15 0.84
C LYS A 9 11.98 -3.28 0.95
N PHE A 10 11.26 -3.13 -0.16
CA PHE A 10 10.00 -2.41 -0.19
C PHE A 10 8.94 -3.17 -0.96
N ILE A 11 7.68 -2.88 -0.63
CA ILE A 11 6.51 -3.40 -1.33
C ILE A 11 5.61 -2.23 -1.70
N GLN A 12 4.99 -2.33 -2.87
CA GLN A 12 3.92 -1.42 -3.28
C GLN A 12 2.58 -2.04 -2.92
N LEU A 13 1.76 -1.31 -2.15
CA LEU A 13 0.41 -1.73 -1.77
C LEU A 13 -0.62 -0.70 -2.22
N PRO A 14 -1.72 -1.13 -2.85
CA PRO A 14 -2.83 -0.23 -3.11
C PRO A 14 -3.48 0.19 -1.78
N LEU A 15 -3.42 1.48 -1.45
CA LEU A 15 -3.97 2.02 -0.22
C LEU A 15 -4.47 3.46 -0.45
N ASN A 16 -5.73 3.70 -0.17
CA ASN A 16 -6.33 5.03 -0.08
C ASN A 16 -7.64 4.98 0.73
N LYS A 17 -8.31 6.13 0.90
CA LYS A 17 -9.56 6.23 1.66
C LYS A 17 -10.69 5.33 1.13
N ALA A 18 -10.74 5.07 -0.17
CA ALA A 18 -11.74 4.21 -0.82
C ALA A 18 -11.30 2.73 -0.92
N MET A 19 -10.02 2.43 -0.68
CA MET A 19 -9.43 1.10 -0.82
C MET A 19 -8.42 0.87 0.31
N ASN A 20 -8.92 0.33 1.43
CA ASN A 20 -8.16 0.14 2.67
C ASN A 20 -7.90 -1.35 3.01
N ASN A 21 -8.19 -2.27 2.09
CA ASN A 21 -8.00 -3.72 2.30
C ASN A 21 -6.57 -4.08 2.72
N ALA A 22 -5.55 -3.35 2.23
CA ALA A 22 -4.16 -3.57 2.64
C ALA A 22 -3.94 -3.35 4.15
N GLU A 23 -4.79 -2.57 4.82
CA GLU A 23 -4.78 -2.32 6.27
C GLU A 23 -5.75 -3.25 7.02
N VAL A 24 -6.91 -3.57 6.43
CA VAL A 24 -8.01 -4.26 7.13
C VAL A 24 -8.00 -5.78 6.92
N ASP A 25 -7.75 -6.26 5.71
CA ASP A 25 -7.97 -7.66 5.35
C ASP A 25 -6.81 -8.54 5.79
N LYS A 26 -7.08 -9.47 6.71
CA LYS A 26 -6.07 -10.39 7.26
C LYS A 26 -5.78 -11.58 6.35
N THR A 27 -5.12 -11.30 5.23
CA THR A 27 -4.86 -12.26 4.15
C THR A 27 -3.42 -12.77 4.10
N GLN A 28 -2.52 -12.25 4.94
CA GLN A 28 -1.12 -12.63 4.95
C GLN A 28 -0.80 -13.53 6.14
N GLN A 29 -0.17 -14.67 5.89
CA GLN A 29 0.29 -15.56 6.96
C GLN A 29 1.78 -15.32 7.24
N VAL A 30 2.10 -14.76 8.42
CA VAL A 30 3.48 -14.49 8.85
C VAL A 30 3.69 -15.11 10.23
N GLN A 31 4.70 -15.98 10.36
CA GLN A 31 5.02 -16.69 11.62
C GLN A 31 3.79 -17.37 12.26
N GLY A 32 2.92 -17.96 11.42
CA GLY A 32 1.70 -18.63 11.88
C GLY A 32 0.52 -17.72 12.26
N LYS A 33 0.66 -16.39 12.13
CA LYS A 33 -0.42 -15.41 12.38
C LYS A 33 -0.98 -14.87 11.08
N TRP A 34 -2.31 -14.75 11.00
CA TRP A 34 -2.98 -14.03 9.91
C TRP A 34 -3.00 -12.53 10.19
N MET A 35 -2.47 -11.75 9.25
CA MET A 35 -2.20 -10.32 9.37
C MET A 35 -2.65 -9.59 8.11
N SER A 36 -2.90 -8.28 8.21
CA SER A 36 -3.07 -7.44 7.04
C SER A 36 -1.76 -7.32 6.26
N SER A 37 -1.82 -6.90 5.00
CA SER A 37 -0.61 -6.65 4.22
C SER A 37 0.28 -5.58 4.85
N LEU A 38 -0.32 -4.54 5.45
CA LEU A 38 0.41 -3.47 6.14
C LEU A 38 1.09 -3.97 7.41
N ASP A 39 0.39 -4.76 8.22
CA ASP A 39 0.96 -5.34 9.43
C ASP A 39 2.07 -6.35 9.11
N ALA A 40 1.87 -7.20 8.10
CA ALA A 40 2.85 -8.17 7.64
C ALA A 40 4.14 -7.48 7.14
N ALA A 41 3.98 -6.38 6.39
CA ALA A 41 5.12 -5.58 5.95
C ALA A 41 5.90 -4.98 7.13
N LYS A 42 5.19 -4.52 8.17
CA LYS A 42 5.82 -4.02 9.40
C LYS A 42 6.58 -5.11 10.14
N GLU A 43 5.99 -6.29 10.31
CA GLU A 43 6.62 -7.46 10.97
C GLU A 43 7.90 -7.92 10.24
N LEU A 44 7.90 -7.84 8.91
CA LEU A 44 9.02 -8.24 8.06
C LEU A 44 10.05 -7.12 7.83
N ASN A 45 9.87 -5.97 8.48
CA ASN A 45 10.72 -4.78 8.32
C ASN A 45 10.85 -4.32 6.85
N LEU A 46 9.73 -4.31 6.13
CA LEU A 46 9.61 -3.84 4.75
C LEU A 46 9.15 -2.38 4.73
N LYS A 47 9.73 -1.57 3.84
CA LYS A 47 9.18 -0.25 3.52
C LYS A 47 7.93 -0.40 2.65
N VAL A 48 6.85 0.29 3.00
CA VAL A 48 5.62 0.29 2.19
C VAL A 48 5.56 1.59 1.37
N MET A 49 5.32 1.43 0.08
CA MET A 49 4.94 2.51 -0.83
C MET A 49 3.51 2.27 -1.30
N THR A 50 2.75 3.33 -1.58
CA THR A 50 1.41 3.18 -2.16
C THR A 50 1.30 3.88 -3.51
N ASN A 51 0.62 3.24 -4.45
CA ASN A 51 0.52 3.64 -5.86
C ASN A 51 -0.85 4.21 -6.25
N ILE A 52 -1.80 4.30 -5.31
CA ILE A 52 -3.17 4.78 -5.58
C ILE A 52 -3.66 5.77 -4.54
N SER A 53 -2.77 6.53 -3.89
CA SER A 53 -3.12 7.44 -2.78
C SER A 53 -4.27 8.40 -3.10
N LEU A 54 -4.43 8.77 -4.38
CA LEU A 54 -5.44 9.70 -4.89
C LEU A 54 -6.56 9.03 -5.68
N ALA A 55 -6.80 7.72 -5.46
CA ALA A 55 -7.84 6.94 -6.14
C ALA A 55 -7.86 7.12 -7.66
N GLN A 56 -6.68 7.15 -8.29
CA GLN A 56 -6.50 7.38 -9.73
C GLN A 56 -7.10 8.70 -10.23
N GLY A 57 -7.13 9.74 -9.41
CA GLY A 57 -7.67 11.05 -9.77
C GLY A 57 -9.17 11.21 -9.46
N LYS A 58 -9.90 10.13 -9.19
CA LYS A 58 -11.34 10.17 -8.82
C LYS A 58 -11.61 10.96 -7.54
N ALA A 59 -10.60 11.10 -6.68
CA ALA A 59 -10.71 11.96 -5.49
C ALA A 59 -10.89 13.46 -5.84
N PHE A 60 -10.68 13.86 -7.10
CA PHE A 60 -10.70 15.24 -7.57
C PHE A 60 -11.80 15.52 -8.60
N ASP A 61 -12.84 14.67 -8.71
CA ASP A 61 -13.90 14.82 -9.73
C ASP A 61 -14.52 16.24 -9.79
N LYS A 62 -14.51 16.98 -8.67
CA LYS A 62 -14.89 18.41 -8.60
C LYS A 62 -14.01 19.39 -9.42
N TYR A 63 -12.96 18.91 -10.06
CA TYR A 63 -12.05 19.68 -10.92
C TYR A 63 -11.98 19.11 -12.34
N SER A 64 -12.93 18.25 -12.72
CA SER A 64 -13.04 17.74 -14.09
C SER A 64 -13.38 18.90 -15.04
N PRO A 65 -12.72 19.02 -16.21
CA PRO A 65 -12.96 20.10 -17.17
C PRO A 65 -14.38 20.19 -17.77
N GLU A 66 -15.24 19.21 -17.49
CA GLU A 66 -16.55 19.02 -18.13
C GLU A 66 -17.70 19.85 -17.50
N GLU A 67 -17.42 20.78 -16.58
CA GLU A 67 -18.44 21.67 -15.97
C GLU A 67 -18.12 23.16 -16.19
N THR A 68 -17.92 23.59 -17.45
CA THR A 68 -17.95 25.01 -17.85
C THR A 68 -18.95 25.25 -18.97
#